data_AF-A0A957MV55-F1
#
_entry.id   AF-A0A957MV55-F1
#
_cell.length_a   1.000
_cell.length_b   1.000
_cell.length_c   1.000
_cell.angle_alpha   90.00
_cell.angle_beta   90.00
_cell.angle_gamma   90.00
#
_symmetry.space_group_name_H-M   'P 1'
#
loop_
_entity.id
_entity.type
_entity.pdbx_description
1 polymer ?
#
loop_
_entity_poly.entity_id
_entity_poly.type
_entity_poly.pdbx_seq_one_letter_code
_entity_poly.pdbx_strand_id
1 'polypeptide(L)'
;MPTFSPPKLLKGAIVSLDPPNPTPRVVIFQYNPNTLTRSLTAQFQENEGKTGDPPRFKGAPEETIKLDVEIDAADQLEKGDATAGDAGILPQLAALEILLYPRSDAIKSNE
;
A
#
# COMPACT_ATOMS: atom_id res chain seq x y z
N MET A 1 -5.46 -31.81 29.65
CA MET A 1 -6.02 -30.48 29.32
C MET A 1 -5.56 -30.12 27.92
N PRO A 2 -6.45 -29.86 26.95
CA PRO A 2 -5.99 -29.33 25.66
C PRO A 2 -5.58 -27.87 25.87
N THR A 3 -4.30 -27.57 25.67
CA THR A 3 -3.79 -26.20 25.67
C THR A 3 -4.28 -25.53 24.39
N PHE A 4 -5.26 -24.65 24.50
CA PHE A 4 -5.66 -23.78 23.40
C PHE A 4 -4.51 -22.82 23.11
N SER A 5 -3.82 -23.03 21.98
CA SER A 5 -2.85 -22.06 21.47
C SER A 5 -3.62 -20.97 20.75
N PRO A 6 -3.67 -19.73 21.26
CA PRO A 6 -4.33 -18.65 20.53
C PRO A 6 -3.63 -18.43 19.18
N PRO A 7 -4.37 -18.13 18.11
CA PRO A 7 -3.78 -17.84 16.81
C PRO A 7 -2.86 -16.62 16.92
N LYS A 8 -1.66 -16.72 16.32
CA LYS A 8 -0.76 -15.56 16.23
C LYS A 8 -1.36 -14.55 15.24
N LEU A 9 -1.74 -13.39 15.75
CA LEU A 9 -2.20 -12.29 14.92
C LEU A 9 -1.01 -11.67 14.19
N LEU A 10 -1.02 -11.72 12.86
CA LEU A 10 -0.06 -11.02 12.01
C LEU A 10 -0.60 -9.62 11.70
N LYS A 11 0.27 -8.62 11.79
CA LYS A 11 -0.03 -7.26 11.34
C LYS A 11 0.16 -7.17 9.82
N GLY A 12 -0.80 -6.54 9.15
CA GLY A 12 -0.71 -6.16 7.76
C GLY A 12 0.26 -4.99 7.57
N ALA A 13 0.79 -4.86 6.37
CA ALA A 13 1.68 -3.77 5.99
C ALA A 13 1.53 -3.45 4.51
N ILE A 14 1.80 -2.19 4.13
CA ILE A 14 2.07 -1.81 2.74
C ILE A 14 3.56 -1.97 2.50
N VAL A 15 3.91 -2.70 1.45
CA VAL A 15 5.29 -2.94 1.05
C VAL A 15 5.49 -2.40 -0.36
N SER A 16 6.33 -1.38 -0.50
CA SER A 16 6.79 -0.91 -1.80
C SER A 16 8.10 -1.62 -2.14
N LEU A 17 8.08 -2.28 -3.30
CA LEU A 17 9.22 -2.98 -3.89
C LEU A 17 9.68 -2.21 -5.11
N ASP A 18 10.98 -2.01 -5.19
CA ASP A 18 11.64 -1.27 -6.26
C ASP A 18 12.67 -2.20 -6.90
N PRO A 19 12.45 -2.71 -8.12
CA PRO A 19 13.35 -3.70 -8.75
C PRO A 19 14.85 -3.36 -8.73
N PRO A 20 15.30 -2.11 -8.98
CA PRO A 20 16.71 -1.74 -8.88
C PRO A 20 17.27 -1.67 -7.45
N ASN A 21 16.44 -1.65 -6.41
CA ASN A 21 16.89 -1.52 -5.02
C ASN A 21 16.23 -2.56 -4.11
N PRO A 22 17.02 -3.52 -3.58
CA PRO A 22 16.49 -4.67 -2.86
C PRO A 22 15.90 -4.34 -1.48
N THR A 23 16.05 -3.11 -0.98
CA THR A 23 15.48 -2.72 0.33
C THR A 23 14.06 -2.19 0.15
N PRO A 24 13.03 -2.91 0.64
CA PRO A 24 11.64 -2.48 0.56
C PRO A 24 11.37 -1.31 1.50
N ARG A 25 10.42 -0.45 1.13
CA ARG A 25 9.80 0.47 2.08
C ARG A 25 8.57 -0.23 2.67
N VAL A 26 8.55 -0.36 4.00
CA VAL A 26 7.50 -1.11 4.71
C VAL A 26 6.78 -0.16 5.66
N VAL A 27 5.46 -0.05 5.52
CA VAL A 27 4.59 0.67 6.44
C VAL A 27 3.67 -0.34 7.13
N ILE A 28 3.94 -0.63 8.39
CA ILE A 28 3.18 -1.59 9.19
C ILE A 28 1.94 -0.89 9.75
N PHE A 29 0.78 -1.55 9.66
CA PHE A 29 -0.45 -0.99 10.20
C PHE A 29 -0.52 -1.11 11.72
N GLN A 30 -1.12 -0.11 12.37
CA GLN A 30 -1.46 -0.20 13.79
C GLN A 30 -2.52 -1.28 14.01
N TYR A 31 -3.57 -1.25 13.19
CA TYR A 31 -4.66 -2.20 13.12
C TYR A 31 -4.82 -2.73 11.69
N ASN A 32 -5.18 -4.01 11.54
CA ASN A 32 -5.46 -4.57 10.22
C ASN A 32 -6.70 -3.89 9.63
N PRO A 33 -6.71 -3.56 8.32
CA PRO A 33 -7.85 -2.91 7.69
C PRO A 33 -9.08 -3.80 7.82
N ASN A 34 -10.21 -3.19 8.18
CA ASN A 34 -11.48 -3.91 8.27
C ASN A 34 -12.01 -4.33 6.89
N THR A 35 -11.61 -3.61 5.83
CA THR A 35 -12.04 -3.90 4.45
C THR A 35 -10.90 -3.67 3.48
N LEU A 36 -10.73 -4.63 2.56
CA LEU A 36 -9.82 -4.56 1.41
C LEU A 36 -10.63 -4.90 0.16
N THR A 37 -10.67 -3.98 -0.79
CA THR A 37 -11.32 -4.15 -2.08
C THR A 37 -10.28 -4.16 -3.18
N ARG A 38 -10.32 -5.18 -4.04
CA ARG A 38 -9.48 -5.28 -5.23
C ARG A 38 -10.36 -5.22 -6.47
N SER A 39 -10.03 -4.36 -7.41
CA SER A 39 -10.72 -4.20 -8.69
C SER A 39 -9.73 -4.32 -9.83
N LEU A 40 -10.13 -5.02 -10.89
CA LEU A 40 -9.33 -5.23 -12.10
C LEU A 40 -10.13 -4.79 -13.31
N THR A 41 -9.63 -3.80 -14.04
CA THR A 41 -10.24 -3.28 -15.26
C THR A 41 -9.41 -3.68 -16.46
N ALA A 42 -9.98 -4.47 -17.37
CA ALA A 42 -9.30 -4.85 -18.61
C ALA A 42 -9.13 -3.64 -19.55
N GLN A 43 -7.96 -3.52 -20.17
CA GLN A 43 -7.67 -2.45 -21.12
C GLN A 43 -7.90 -2.95 -22.55
N PHE A 44 -8.88 -2.38 -23.24
CA PHE A 44 -9.19 -2.70 -24.64
C PHE A 44 -8.59 -1.66 -25.58
N GLN A 45 -8.17 -2.10 -26.76
CA GLN A 45 -7.77 -1.22 -27.85
C GLN A 45 -9.02 -0.72 -28.57
N GLU A 46 -9.09 0.59 -28.82
CA GLU A 46 -10.17 1.20 -29.58
C GLU A 46 -10.04 0.80 -31.06
N ASN A 47 -11.01 0.05 -31.58
CA ASN A 47 -11.01 -0.40 -32.96
C ASN A 47 -11.68 0.66 -33.85
N GLU A 48 -10.92 1.35 -34.70
CA GLU A 48 -11.45 2.30 -35.72
C GLU A 48 -12.10 1.62 -36.94
N GLY A 49 -12.33 0.29 -36.91
CA GLY A 49 -12.69 -0.45 -38.11
C GLY A 49 -13.69 -1.59 -37.89
N LYS A 50 -14.85 -1.45 -38.54
CA LYS A 50 -15.86 -2.47 -38.91
C LYS A 50 -16.49 -3.29 -37.77
N THR A 51 -17.80 -3.14 -37.64
CA THR A 51 -18.72 -4.01 -36.89
C THR A 51 -18.40 -5.48 -37.15
N GLY A 52 -17.86 -6.18 -36.13
CA GLY A 52 -17.62 -7.64 -36.16
C GLY A 52 -16.24 -8.12 -35.72
N ASP A 53 -15.25 -7.25 -35.53
CA ASP A 53 -13.92 -7.68 -35.08
C ASP A 53 -13.87 -7.88 -33.54
N PRO A 54 -13.27 -8.98 -33.03
CA PRO A 54 -13.20 -9.23 -31.60
C PRO A 54 -12.31 -8.18 -30.89
N PRO A 55 -12.67 -7.75 -29.67
CA PRO A 55 -11.93 -6.74 -28.93
C PRO A 55 -10.50 -7.24 -28.63
N ARG A 56 -9.51 -6.40 -28.93
CA ARG A 56 -8.10 -6.68 -28.64
C ARG A 56 -7.70 -6.00 -27.34
N PHE A 57 -6.87 -6.68 -26.54
CA PHE A 57 -6.33 -6.08 -25.33
C PHE A 57 -5.17 -5.15 -25.65
N LYS A 58 -5.14 -3.99 -25.00
CA LYS A 58 -4.05 -3.00 -25.12
C LYS A 58 -2.85 -3.35 -24.24
N GLY A 59 -3.08 -4.05 -23.13
CA GLY A 59 -2.05 -4.37 -22.15
C GLY A 59 -2.59 -5.13 -20.94
N ALA A 60 -1.81 -5.17 -19.87
CA ALA A 60 -2.23 -5.71 -18.58
C ALA A 60 -3.45 -4.93 -18.03
N PRO A 61 -4.33 -5.58 -17.25
CA PRO A 61 -5.44 -4.89 -16.62
C PRO A 61 -4.93 -3.86 -15.62
N GLU A 62 -5.67 -2.77 -15.49
CA GLU A 62 -5.45 -1.80 -14.43
C GLU A 62 -5.96 -2.39 -13.11
N GLU A 63 -5.07 -2.48 -12.13
CA GLU A 63 -5.39 -3.01 -10.81
C GLU A 63 -5.50 -1.87 -9.79
N THR A 64 -6.64 -1.82 -9.11
CA THR A 64 -6.89 -0.87 -8.02
C THR A 64 -7.15 -1.65 -6.74
N ILE A 65 -6.32 -1.41 -5.73
CA ILE A 65 -6.53 -1.91 -4.36
C ILE A 65 -6.94 -0.72 -3.49
N LYS A 66 -8.15 -0.80 -2.92
CA LYS A 66 -8.65 0.16 -1.93
C LYS A 66 -8.67 -0.49 -0.56
N LEU A 67 -8.14 0.21 0.43
CA LEU A 67 -8.13 -0.19 1.83
C LEU A 67 -8.43 1.02 2.70
N ASP A 68 -9.11 0.79 3.82
CA ASP A 68 -9.39 1.80 4.83
C ASP A 68 -8.65 1.41 6.11
N VAL A 69 -7.77 2.28 6.61
CA VAL A 69 -6.90 2.04 7.76
C VAL A 69 -7.04 3.17 8.77
N GLU A 70 -7.01 2.80 10.05
CA GLU A 70 -7.02 3.72 11.18
C GLU A 70 -5.59 3.91 11.72
N ILE A 71 -5.25 5.18 12.00
CA ILE A 71 -3.95 5.59 12.55
C ILE A 71 -4.22 6.51 13.73
N ASP A 72 -3.71 6.13 14.89
CA ASP A 72 -3.89 6.87 16.13
C ASP A 72 -2.63 6.79 17.03
N ALA A 73 -2.47 7.80 17.87
CA ALA A 73 -1.38 7.91 18.82
C ALA A 73 -1.80 7.59 20.27
N ALA A 74 -3.07 7.29 20.59
CA ALA A 74 -3.52 7.15 21.97
C ALA A 74 -2.71 6.12 22.79
N ASP A 75 -2.49 4.91 22.26
CA ASP A 75 -1.69 3.88 22.93
C ASP A 75 -0.24 4.31 23.17
N GLN A 76 0.33 5.08 22.23
CA GLN A 76 1.71 5.53 22.27
C GLN A 76 1.86 6.67 23.29
N LEU A 77 0.89 7.58 23.32
CA LEU A 77 0.77 8.65 24.31
C LEU A 77 0.55 8.10 25.72
N GLU A 78 -0.31 7.08 25.88
CA GLU A 78 -0.53 6.40 27.17
C GLU A 78 0.77 5.78 27.70
N LYS A 79 1.61 5.24 26.82
CA LYS A 79 2.93 4.68 27.15
C LYS A 79 4.02 5.74 27.34
N GLY A 80 3.71 7.02 27.17
CA GLY A 80 4.67 8.11 27.29
C GLY A 80 5.72 8.13 26.16
N ASP A 81 5.36 7.69 24.95
CA ASP A 81 6.24 7.78 23.79
C ASP A 81 6.51 9.26 23.43
N ALA A 82 7.77 9.66 23.50
CA ALA A 82 8.18 11.03 23.22
C ALA A 82 7.88 11.45 21.78
N THR A 83 8.01 10.54 20.82
CA THR A 83 7.73 10.80 19.40
C THR A 83 6.25 11.07 19.19
N ALA A 84 5.38 10.28 19.82
CA ALA A 84 3.95 10.51 19.79
C ALA A 84 3.56 11.82 20.50
N GLY A 85 4.25 12.17 21.58
CA GLY A 85 4.05 13.44 22.29
C GLY A 85 4.42 14.67 21.44
N ASP A 86 5.56 14.61 20.75
CA ASP A 86 6.10 15.75 20.00
C ASP A 86 5.49 15.87 18.59
N ALA A 87 5.28 14.75 17.91
CA ALA A 87 4.91 14.70 16.49
C ALA A 87 3.55 14.02 16.22
N GLY A 88 2.91 13.42 17.23
CA GLY A 88 1.65 12.71 17.06
C GLY A 88 1.75 11.58 16.04
N ILE A 89 0.81 11.56 15.09
CA ILE A 89 0.76 10.58 13.99
C ILE A 89 1.50 11.03 12.72
N LEU A 90 2.20 12.18 12.75
CA LEU A 90 2.88 12.74 11.59
C LEU A 90 3.90 11.77 10.97
N PRO A 91 4.74 11.04 11.75
CA PRO A 91 5.70 10.10 11.17
C PRO A 91 5.04 9.01 10.32
N GLN A 92 3.88 8.51 10.75
CA GLN A 92 3.12 7.47 10.05
C GLN A 92 2.54 8.00 8.74
N LEU A 93 1.99 9.22 8.74
CA LEU A 93 1.49 9.89 7.54
C LEU A 93 2.62 10.19 6.55
N ALA A 94 3.76 10.70 7.03
CA ALA A 94 4.93 10.95 6.21
C ALA A 94 5.47 9.67 5.56
N ALA A 95 5.45 8.54 6.28
CA ALA A 95 5.86 7.25 5.72
C ALA A 95 4.97 6.81 4.56
N LEU A 96 3.65 7.03 4.65
CA LEU A 96 2.70 6.77 3.56
C LEU A 96 2.90 7.71 2.37
N GLU A 97 3.11 8.99 2.64
CA GLU A 97 3.37 10.00 1.62
C GLU A 97 4.66 9.69 0.83
N ILE A 98 5.72 9.23 1.51
CA ILE A 98 6.98 8.83 0.88
C ILE A 98 6.80 7.63 -0.07
N LEU A 99 5.74 6.83 0.05
CA LEU A 99 5.46 5.75 -0.92
C LEU A 99 5.03 6.29 -2.29
N LEU A 100 4.52 7.52 -2.36
CA LEU A 100 4.07 8.15 -3.60
C LEU A 100 5.24 8.73 -4.42
N TYR A 101 6.35 9.06 -3.76
CA TYR A 101 7.48 9.70 -4.41
C TYR A 101 8.50 8.67 -4.91
N PRO A 102 8.95 8.79 -6.17
CA PRO A 102 10.05 7.98 -6.68
C PRO A 102 11.34 8.27 -5.89
N ARG A 103 12.24 7.29 -5.84
CA ARG A 103 13.57 7.51 -5.25
C ARG A 103 14.34 8.54 -6.07
N SER A 104 15.14 9.36 -5.39
CA SER A 104 15.96 10.39 -6.04
C SER A 104 16.89 9.83 -7.12
N ASP A 105 17.37 8.59 -6.98
CA ASP A 105 18.21 7.92 -7.98
C ASP A 105 17.45 7.62 -9.28
N ALA A 106 16.16 7.29 -9.18
CA ALA A 106 15.30 7.10 -10.35
C ALA A 106 15.04 8.43 -11.08
N ILE A 107 14.89 9.52 -10.32
CA ILE A 107 14.74 10.86 -10.91
C ILE A 107 16.02 11.26 -11.67
N LYS A 108 17.20 11.08 -11.05
CA LYS A 108 18.50 11.40 -11.67
C LYS A 108 18.80 10.58 -12.92
N SER A 109 18.27 9.36 -13.03
CA SER A 109 18.50 8.50 -14.19
C SER A 109 17.66 8.92 -15.41
N ASN A 110 16.69 9.82 -15.23
CA ASN A 110 15.80 10.31 -16.28
C ASN A 110 16.09 11.78 -16.69
N GLU A 111 17.16 12.37 -16.14
CA GLU A 111 17.82 13.56 -16.69
C GLU A 111 18.91 13.13 -17.68
#